data_AF-A0A7J3S1N8-F1
#
_entry.id   AF-A0A7J3S1N8-F1
#
_cell.length_a   1.000
_cell.length_b   1.000
_cell.length_c   1.000
_cell.angle_alpha   90.00
_cell.angle_beta   90.00
_cell.angle_gamma   90.00
#
_symmetry.space_group_name_H-M   'P 1'
#
loop_
_entity.id
_entity.type
_entity.pdbx_description
1 polymer ?
#
loop_
_entity_poly.entity_id
_entity_poly.type
_entity_poly.pdbx_seq_one_letter_code
_entity_poly.pdbx_strand_id
1 'polypeptide(L)'
;MTTGEEGHEKAFGFVRIDELPPKPRASGVVEFRGPYYTTVTYDYLKGVLDDWGEYVDGFKFAGGSMRLLSKTTVRKMIRLCHDHEVYVSTGGFVERVMVQGADAVDRYLEECKALEFDVVEVSSGLAQISL
;
A
#
# COMPACT_ATOMS: atom_id res chain seq x y z
N MET A 1 31.30 -24.61 -16.00
CA MET A 1 30.73 -23.26 -16.14
C MET A 1 29.31 -23.34 -15.62
N THR A 2 29.11 -23.00 -14.35
CA THR A 2 27.80 -23.01 -13.71
C THR A 2 27.02 -21.79 -14.17
N THR A 3 26.05 -22.02 -15.03
CA THR A 3 24.96 -21.10 -15.33
C THR A 3 24.16 -20.84 -14.05
N GLY A 4 24.43 -19.72 -13.38
CA GLY A 4 23.72 -19.30 -12.17
C GLY A 4 23.38 -17.82 -12.24
N GLU A 5 22.07 -17.54 -12.37
CA GLU A 5 21.37 -16.36 -11.85
C GLU A 5 21.92 -14.95 -12.18
N GLU A 6 21.99 -14.58 -13.47
CA GLU A 6 22.16 -13.17 -13.86
C GLU A 6 21.03 -12.24 -13.34
N GLY A 7 19.90 -12.79 -12.89
CA GLY A 7 18.74 -12.03 -12.44
C GLY A 7 18.74 -11.57 -10.97
N HIS A 8 19.71 -12.01 -10.14
CA HIS A 8 19.69 -11.74 -8.70
C HIS A 8 20.89 -10.94 -8.17
N GLU A 9 21.93 -10.72 -8.99
CA GLU A 9 23.10 -9.95 -8.59
C GLU A 9 22.77 -8.45 -8.49
N LYS A 10 22.94 -7.88 -7.29
CA LYS A 10 22.74 -6.44 -7.07
C LYS A 10 23.93 -5.66 -7.63
N ALA A 11 23.65 -4.54 -8.29
CA ALA A 11 24.69 -3.60 -8.70
C ALA A 11 25.50 -3.12 -7.47
N PHE A 12 26.81 -2.96 -7.64
CA PHE A 12 27.73 -2.54 -6.57
C PHE A 12 27.78 -3.49 -5.35
N GLY A 13 27.65 -4.80 -5.54
CA GLY A 13 27.70 -5.81 -4.45
C GLY A 13 28.97 -5.82 -3.58
N PHE A 14 30.01 -5.06 -3.93
CA PHE A 14 31.17 -4.82 -3.06
C PHE A 14 30.87 -3.85 -1.90
N VAL A 15 29.81 -3.03 -2.00
CA VAL A 15 29.36 -2.14 -0.93
C VAL A 15 28.49 -2.95 0.02
N ARG A 16 28.95 -3.10 1.25
CA ARG A 16 28.19 -3.84 2.29
C ARG A 16 27.03 -2.98 2.79
N ILE A 17 25.82 -3.53 2.71
CA ILE A 17 24.60 -2.99 3.31
C ILE A 17 23.89 -4.11 4.07
N ASP A 18 23.01 -3.75 5.01
CA ASP A 18 22.16 -4.73 5.67
C ASP A 18 21.05 -5.19 4.71
N GLU A 19 20.87 -6.51 4.62
CA GLU A 19 19.80 -7.10 3.82
C GLU A 19 18.48 -7.13 4.59
N LEU A 20 17.37 -6.93 3.87
CA LEU A 20 16.05 -7.09 4.44
C LEU A 20 15.68 -8.59 4.51
N PRO A 21 14.89 -9.01 5.51
CA PRO A 21 14.25 -10.32 5.49
C PRO A 21 13.44 -10.52 4.20
N PRO A 22 13.18 -11.77 3.76
CA PRO A 22 12.25 -12.02 2.67
C PRO A 22 10.83 -11.58 3.06
N LYS A 23 10.00 -11.31 2.05
CA LYS A 23 8.57 -11.10 2.25
C LYS A 23 7.84 -12.42 2.59
N PRO A 24 6.72 -12.38 3.33
CA PRO A 24 6.16 -11.22 4.04
C PRO A 24 6.99 -10.87 5.28
N ARG A 25 7.29 -9.58 5.47
CA ARG A 25 8.18 -9.10 6.54
C ARG A 25 7.43 -8.85 7.84
N ALA A 26 7.99 -9.33 8.95
CA ALA A 26 7.51 -9.02 10.30
C ALA A 26 8.23 -7.80 10.94
N SER A 27 9.38 -7.41 10.39
CA SER A 27 10.21 -6.29 10.87
C SER A 27 10.92 -5.62 9.70
N GLY A 28 11.25 -4.33 9.83
CA GLY A 28 11.84 -3.57 8.71
C GLY A 28 10.84 -3.31 7.58
N VAL A 29 9.55 -3.27 7.92
CA VAL A 29 8.44 -3.07 6.97
C VAL A 29 8.50 -1.68 6.36
N VAL A 30 8.41 -1.61 5.04
CA VAL A 30 8.39 -0.36 4.28
C VAL A 30 7.02 -0.16 3.66
N GLU A 31 6.29 0.85 4.14
CA GLU A 31 5.02 1.28 3.53
C GLU A 31 5.22 2.54 2.69
N PHE A 32 4.89 2.46 1.40
CA PHE A 32 4.87 3.62 0.52
C PHE A 32 3.57 4.39 0.67
N ARG A 33 3.69 5.71 0.85
CA ARG A 33 2.54 6.61 0.79
C ARG A 33 2.16 6.82 -0.67
N GLY A 34 0.96 6.36 -1.03
CA GLY A 34 0.34 6.59 -2.32
C GLY A 34 -0.19 8.03 -2.48
N PRO A 35 -1.28 8.23 -3.25
CA PRO A 35 -1.70 9.57 -3.64
C PRO A 35 -2.09 10.43 -2.42
N TYR A 36 -1.43 11.58 -2.27
CA TYR A 36 -1.70 12.57 -1.23
C TYR A 36 -1.40 14.00 -1.69
N TYR A 37 -0.12 14.38 -1.77
CA TYR A 37 0.32 15.67 -2.33
C TYR A 37 0.72 15.58 -3.81
N THR A 38 0.92 14.36 -4.31
CA THR A 38 1.20 14.06 -5.71
C THR A 38 0.21 13.02 -6.18
N THR A 39 -0.23 13.16 -7.43
CA THR A 39 -1.06 12.15 -8.07
C THR A 39 -0.23 10.90 -8.33
N VAL A 40 -0.80 9.74 -8.00
CA VAL A 40 -0.22 8.44 -8.31
C VAL A 40 -1.08 7.79 -9.38
N THR A 41 -0.48 7.55 -10.55
CA THR A 41 -1.13 6.83 -11.65
C THR A 41 -0.82 5.34 -11.54
N TYR A 42 -1.63 4.52 -12.23
CA TYR A 42 -1.39 3.08 -12.31
C TYR A 42 0.01 2.77 -12.87
N ASP A 43 0.41 3.43 -13.96
CA ASP A 43 1.70 3.14 -14.62
C ASP A 43 2.89 3.58 -13.77
N TYR A 44 2.77 4.68 -13.01
CA TYR A 44 3.78 5.06 -12.03
C TYR A 44 3.93 4.00 -10.94
N LEU A 45 2.81 3.57 -10.34
CA LEU A 45 2.83 2.54 -9.31
C LEU A 45 3.42 1.23 -9.86
N LYS A 46 3.08 0.87 -11.10
CA LYS A 46 3.62 -0.31 -11.77
C LYS A 46 5.13 -0.23 -11.91
N GLY A 47 5.67 0.87 -12.44
CA GLY A 47 7.13 1.03 -12.58
C GLY A 47 7.85 0.98 -11.23
N VAL A 48 7.27 1.59 -10.19
CA VAL A 48 7.82 1.50 -8.83
C VAL A 48 7.85 0.05 -8.34
N LEU A 49 6.78 -0.72 -8.52
CA LEU A 49 6.70 -2.08 -8.03
C LEU A 49 7.51 -3.08 -8.87
N ASP A 50 7.63 -2.85 -10.19
CA ASP A 50 8.50 -3.63 -11.07
C ASP A 50 9.98 -3.50 -10.64
N ASP A 51 10.42 -2.26 -10.37
CA ASP A 51 11.84 -1.98 -10.10
C ASP A 51 12.21 -2.13 -8.61
N TRP A 52 11.30 -1.75 -7.71
CA TRP A 52 11.55 -1.63 -6.26
C TRP A 52 10.66 -2.53 -5.40
N GLY A 53 9.83 -3.37 -6.01
CA GLY A 53 8.82 -4.17 -5.30
C GLY A 53 9.40 -5.04 -4.19
N GLU A 54 10.63 -5.55 -4.34
CA GLU A 54 11.34 -6.30 -3.29
C GLU A 54 11.42 -5.53 -1.97
N TYR A 55 11.56 -4.20 -2.02
CA TYR A 55 11.78 -3.32 -0.86
C TYR A 55 10.52 -2.63 -0.34
N VAL A 56 9.36 -2.90 -0.95
CA VAL A 56 8.08 -2.28 -0.58
C VAL A 56 7.16 -3.35 -0.04
N ASP A 57 6.66 -3.20 1.18
CA ASP A 57 5.76 -4.17 1.81
C ASP A 57 4.31 -3.68 1.80
N GLY A 58 4.10 -2.36 1.86
CA GLY A 58 2.78 -1.75 1.92
C GLY A 58 2.58 -0.59 0.97
N PHE A 59 1.35 -0.38 0.52
CA PHE A 59 0.92 0.80 -0.23
C PHE A 59 -0.31 1.45 0.42
N LYS A 60 -0.18 2.72 0.80
CA LYS A 60 -1.25 3.48 1.45
C LYS A 60 -1.99 4.40 0.51
N PHE A 61 -3.32 4.25 0.40
CA PHE A 61 -4.19 5.28 -0.16
C PHE A 61 -4.40 6.43 0.85
N ALA A 62 -3.49 7.39 0.87
CA ALA A 62 -3.53 8.47 1.87
C ALA A 62 -4.68 9.47 1.64
N GLY A 63 -5.21 10.01 2.75
CA GLY A 63 -6.15 11.14 2.74
C GLY A 63 -7.50 10.88 2.06
N GLY A 64 -7.89 9.63 1.84
CA GLY A 64 -9.14 9.33 1.13
C GLY A 64 -9.05 9.38 -0.39
N SER A 65 -7.85 9.41 -0.95
CA SER A 65 -7.61 9.55 -2.40
C SER A 65 -8.31 8.48 -3.23
N MET A 66 -8.50 7.26 -2.71
CA MET A 66 -9.28 6.20 -3.38
C MET A 66 -10.71 6.62 -3.72
N ARG A 67 -11.32 7.53 -2.95
CA ARG A 67 -12.68 8.03 -3.21
C ARG A 67 -12.76 8.92 -4.46
N LEU A 68 -11.63 9.46 -4.92
CA LEU A 68 -11.55 10.31 -6.11
C LEU A 68 -11.39 9.52 -7.41
N LEU A 69 -11.13 8.21 -7.32
CA LEU A 69 -10.91 7.32 -8.45
C LEU A 69 -12.15 6.46 -8.72
N SER A 70 -12.23 5.88 -9.92
CA SER A 70 -13.24 4.86 -10.20
C SER A 70 -12.96 3.58 -9.41
N LYS A 71 -14.01 2.84 -9.01
CA LYS A 71 -13.84 1.52 -8.35
C LYS A 71 -12.97 0.57 -9.18
N THR A 72 -13.10 0.63 -10.51
CA THR A 72 -12.28 -0.16 -11.44
C THR A 72 -10.79 0.20 -11.33
N THR A 73 -10.47 1.49 -11.28
CA THR A 73 -9.09 1.97 -11.12
C THR A 73 -8.52 1.55 -9.77
N VAL A 74 -9.26 1.75 -8.68
CA VAL A 74 -8.83 1.36 -7.33
C VAL A 74 -8.54 -0.13 -7.27
N ARG A 75 -9.48 -0.97 -7.73
CA ARG A 75 -9.29 -2.43 -7.77
C ARG A 75 -8.09 -2.85 -8.63
N LYS A 76 -7.88 -2.18 -9.77
CA LYS A 76 -6.72 -2.46 -10.64
C LYS A 76 -5.40 -2.16 -9.92
N MET A 77 -5.32 -1.06 -9.18
CA MET A 77 -4.14 -0.70 -8.40
C MET A 77 -3.92 -1.66 -7.21
N ILE A 78 -4.99 -2.06 -6.52
CA ILE A 78 -4.92 -3.03 -5.41
C ILE A 78 -4.37 -4.37 -5.91
N ARG A 79 -4.92 -4.89 -7.02
CA ARG A 79 -4.43 -6.14 -7.64
C ARG A 79 -2.95 -6.06 -8.01
N LEU A 80 -2.52 -4.93 -8.58
CA LEU A 80 -1.10 -4.71 -8.88
C LEU A 80 -0.23 -4.75 -7.62
N CYS A 81 -0.68 -4.19 -6.49
CA CYS A 81 0.04 -4.33 -5.23
C CYS A 81 0.11 -5.80 -4.79
N HIS A 82 -1.01 -6.52 -4.83
CA HIS A 82 -1.07 -7.94 -4.45
C HIS A 82 -0.18 -8.83 -5.33
N ASP A 83 -0.11 -8.56 -6.63
CA ASP A 83 0.76 -9.28 -7.58
C ASP A 83 2.26 -9.15 -7.22
N HIS A 84 2.63 -8.11 -6.44
CA HIS A 84 4.00 -7.87 -5.95
C HIS A 84 4.16 -8.17 -4.45
N GLU A 85 3.21 -8.89 -3.84
CA GLU A 85 3.19 -9.17 -2.40
C GLU A 85 3.27 -7.89 -1.55
N VAL A 86 2.53 -6.86 -1.96
CA VAL A 86 2.40 -5.57 -1.26
C VAL A 86 0.98 -5.46 -0.69
N TYR A 87 0.87 -5.31 0.63
CA TYR A 87 -0.42 -5.07 1.27
C TYR A 87 -0.92 -3.65 0.97
N VAL A 88 -2.23 -3.44 0.99
CA VAL A 88 -2.84 -2.13 0.74
C VAL A 88 -3.58 -1.63 1.97
N SER A 89 -3.20 -0.43 2.42
CA SER A 89 -3.87 0.26 3.52
C SER A 89 -4.74 1.43 3.04
N THR A 90 -5.85 1.66 3.73
CA THR A 90 -6.78 2.76 3.40
C THR A 90 -6.30 4.14 3.84
N GLY A 91 -5.21 4.20 4.61
CA GLY A 91 -4.86 5.34 5.45
C GLY A 91 -5.96 5.71 6.45
N GLY A 92 -5.70 6.73 7.26
CA GLY A 92 -6.62 7.27 8.28
C GLY A 92 -7.93 7.89 7.77
N PHE A 93 -8.39 7.57 6.56
CA PHE A 93 -9.60 8.15 5.99
C PHE A 93 -10.88 7.80 6.78
N VAL A 94 -10.83 6.72 7.57
CA VAL A 94 -11.92 6.35 8.48
C VAL A 94 -12.31 7.50 9.41
N GLU A 95 -11.39 8.40 9.77
CA GLU A 95 -11.68 9.61 10.55
C GLU A 95 -12.74 10.50 9.91
N ARG A 96 -12.66 10.71 8.60
CA ARG A 96 -13.65 11.48 7.85
C ARG A 96 -14.98 10.74 7.69
N VAL A 97 -14.95 9.41 7.75
CA VAL A 97 -16.14 8.56 7.68
C VAL A 97 -16.88 8.58 9.01
N MET A 98 -16.17 8.46 10.14
CA MET A 98 -16.77 8.42 11.48
C MET A 98 -17.64 9.64 11.80
N VAL A 99 -17.27 10.84 11.33
CA VAL A 99 -18.10 12.04 11.54
C VAL A 99 -19.46 11.99 10.80
N GLN A 100 -19.68 10.99 9.95
CA GLN A 100 -20.97 10.73 9.27
C GLN A 100 -21.83 9.69 10.01
N GLY A 101 -21.35 9.13 11.12
CA GLY A 101 -22.07 8.16 11.94
C GLY A 101 -21.74 6.69 11.63
N ALA A 102 -22.24 5.79 12.49
CA ALA A 102 -21.92 4.36 12.47
C ALA A 102 -22.28 3.68 11.14
N ASP A 103 -23.47 3.95 10.59
CA ASP A 103 -23.91 3.37 9.31
C ASP A 103 -22.94 3.67 8.16
N ALA A 104 -22.30 4.85 8.17
CA ALA A 104 -21.30 5.21 7.16
C ALA A 104 -20.01 4.40 7.33
N VAL A 105 -19.62 4.11 8.59
CA VAL A 105 -18.47 3.27 8.92
C VAL A 105 -18.71 1.83 8.47
N ASP A 106 -19.89 1.27 8.75
CA ASP A 106 -20.23 -0.10 8.35
C ASP A 106 -20.14 -0.26 6.82
N ARG A 107 -20.75 0.67 6.08
CA ARG A 107 -20.68 0.69 4.61
C ARG A 107 -19.26 0.90 4.08
N TYR A 108 -18.45 1.68 4.78
CA TYR A 108 -17.05 1.89 4.43
C TYR A 108 -16.24 0.58 4.58
N LEU A 109 -16.43 -0.16 5.68
CA LEU A 109 -15.78 -1.44 5.91
C LEU A 109 -16.23 -2.50 4.89
N GLU A 110 -17.52 -2.53 4.54
CA GLU A 110 -18.05 -3.39 3.48
C GLU A 110 -17.39 -3.09 2.12
N GLU A 111 -17.28 -1.82 1.75
CA GLU A 111 -16.63 -1.41 0.49
C GLU A 111 -15.13 -1.72 0.50
N CYS A 112 -14.43 -1.48 1.62
CA CYS A 112 -13.02 -1.84 1.78
C CYS A 112 -12.81 -3.35 1.56
N LYS A 113 -13.66 -4.18 2.16
CA LYS A 113 -13.64 -5.64 1.96
C LYS A 113 -13.92 -6.03 0.50
N ALA A 114 -14.91 -5.40 -0.13
CA ALA A 114 -15.29 -5.68 -1.52
C ALA A 114 -14.24 -5.21 -2.55
N LEU A 115 -13.40 -4.25 -2.18
CA LEU A 115 -12.25 -3.79 -2.98
C LEU A 115 -10.96 -4.53 -2.65
N GLU A 116 -10.97 -5.41 -1.66
CA GLU A 116 -9.82 -6.24 -1.25
C GLU A 116 -8.69 -5.42 -0.60
N PHE A 117 -9.04 -4.39 0.19
CA PHE A 117 -8.05 -3.75 1.08
C PHE A 117 -7.64 -4.71 2.19
N ASP A 118 -6.35 -4.76 2.50
CA ASP A 118 -5.78 -5.63 3.55
C ASP A 118 -5.86 -4.99 4.93
N VAL A 119 -5.70 -3.66 5.00
CA VAL A 119 -5.60 -2.91 6.26
C VAL A 119 -6.50 -1.67 6.23
N VAL A 120 -7.32 -1.54 7.26
CA VAL A 120 -7.98 -0.28 7.60
C VAL A 120 -7.15 0.42 8.66
N GLU A 121 -6.54 1.55 8.32
CA GLU A 121 -5.76 2.35 9.26
C GLU A 121 -6.71 3.24 10.08
N VAL A 122 -6.61 3.17 11.41
CA VAL A 122 -7.37 3.99 12.36
C VAL A 122 -6.42 5.01 12.98
N SER A 123 -6.79 6.28 12.89
CA SER A 123 -6.05 7.42 13.47
C SER A 123 -7.02 8.41 14.09
N SER A 124 -6.51 9.41 14.82
CA SER A 124 -7.32 10.46 15.48
C SER A 124 -6.76 11.86 15.24
N GLY A 125 -6.22 12.13 14.04
CA GLY A 125 -5.65 13.43 13.66
C GLY A 125 -6.68 14.48 13.22
N LEU A 126 -7.89 14.07 12.85
CA LEU A 126 -9.01 14.88 12.36
C LEU A 126 -10.27 14.74 13.21
N ALA A 127 -10.54 13.55 13.75
CA ALA A 127 -11.68 13.27 14.62
C ALA A 127 -11.20 12.68 15.95
N GLN A 128 -11.80 13.12 17.06
CA GLN A 128 -11.51 12.53 18.37
C GLN A 128 -12.08 11.12 18.44
N ILE A 129 -11.21 10.17 18.76
CA ILE A 129 -11.59 8.82 19.18
C ILE A 129 -11.30 8.75 20.68
N SER A 130 -12.32 8.45 21.48
CA SER A 130 -12.08 8.09 22.88
C SER A 130 -11.51 6.68 22.92
N LEU A 131 -10.31 6.54 23.47
CA LEU A 131 -9.65 5.25 23.69
C LEU A 131 -10.11 4.61 25.00
#